data_AF-A0AAV4B7U3-F1
#
_entry.id   AF-A0AAV4B7U3-F1
#
_cell.length_a   1.000
_cell.length_b   1.000
_cell.length_c   1.000
_cell.angle_alpha   90.00
_cell.angle_beta   90.00
_cell.angle_gamma   90.00
#
_symmetry.space_group_name_H-M   'P 1'
#
loop_
_entity.id
_entity.type
_entity.pdbx_description
1 polymer ?
#
loop_
_entity_poly.entity_id
_entity_poly.type
_entity_poly.pdbx_seq_one_letter_code
_entity_poly.pdbx_strand_id
1 'polypeptide(L)'
;MAPVYSKINTDDKRRIYESYVRGEDYVDVARLLNIKRTTTYNIVKRAEQSHGQIERPRGAHRHAKVTDAMRAVVRAVVEEHPDFTIRNINRELRTRLSQSPAISQTTISGILDGLLVTTKKLEDAPAERNSDRTKQQRHAYATWLMHEVQETEFIFIDEAGINIWTKRTRGRAMRGRRAVRVVQGRRGPNLTMTFAVSNVGGLIYLELTEGGMTGQRFDEFIGTVCRLYHPLNACFVIDNAPAHRQAVNLPLPQNFSVPYATSHHTHRS
;
A
#
# COMPACT_ATOMS: atom_id res chain seq x y z
N MET A 1 -27.11 30.39 -34.37
CA MET A 1 -25.82 29.87 -33.84
C MET A 1 -25.56 30.53 -32.48
N ALA A 2 -25.37 29.74 -31.42
CA ALA A 2 -25.00 30.28 -30.12
C ALA A 2 -23.57 30.84 -30.17
N PRO A 3 -23.28 32.03 -29.62
CA PRO A 3 -21.93 32.58 -29.64
C PRO A 3 -21.00 31.69 -28.81
N VAL A 4 -19.96 31.16 -29.46
CA VAL A 4 -18.88 30.41 -28.81
C VAL A 4 -18.17 31.37 -27.85
N TYR A 5 -18.33 31.15 -26.55
CA TYR A 5 -17.67 31.95 -25.52
C TYR A 5 -16.20 31.51 -25.43
N SER A 6 -15.32 32.13 -26.23
CA SER A 6 -13.88 31.87 -26.15
C SER A 6 -13.28 32.61 -24.94
N LYS A 7 -12.57 31.87 -24.08
CA LYS A 7 -11.84 32.45 -22.95
C LYS A 7 -10.63 33.21 -23.50
N ILE A 8 -10.66 34.54 -23.40
CA ILE A 8 -9.52 35.39 -23.83
C ILE A 8 -8.28 35.02 -23.01
N ASN A 9 -7.16 34.82 -23.71
CA ASN A 9 -5.86 34.50 -23.13
C ASN A 9 -5.39 35.61 -22.17
N THR A 10 -4.69 35.25 -21.10
CA THR A 10 -4.12 36.19 -20.15
C THR A 10 -3.09 37.11 -20.81
N ASP A 11 -2.30 36.61 -21.76
CA ASP A 11 -1.29 37.42 -22.47
C ASP A 11 -1.91 38.49 -23.34
N ASP A 12 -3.03 38.20 -24.01
CA ASP A 12 -3.75 39.18 -24.83
C ASP A 12 -4.35 40.29 -23.97
N LYS A 13 -4.87 39.94 -22.78
CA LYS A 13 -5.32 40.95 -21.82
C LYS A 13 -4.18 41.81 -21.30
N ARG A 14 -3.00 41.21 -21.10
CA ARG A 14 -1.79 41.92 -20.68
C ARG A 14 -1.32 42.89 -21.75
N ARG A 15 -1.26 42.46 -23.02
CA ARG A 15 -0.90 43.33 -24.16
C ARG A 15 -1.82 44.53 -24.29
N ILE A 16 -3.13 44.31 -24.15
CA ILE A 16 -4.12 45.41 -24.15
C ILE A 16 -3.84 46.39 -23.01
N TYR A 17 -3.58 45.89 -21.80
CA TYR A 17 -3.33 46.76 -20.64
C TYR A 17 -1.98 47.48 -20.73
N GLU A 18 -0.92 46.83 -21.21
CA GLU A 18 0.38 47.47 -21.42
C GLU A 18 0.31 48.59 -22.46
N SER A 19 -0.43 48.37 -23.56
CA SER A 19 -0.69 49.41 -24.57
C SER A 19 -1.45 50.60 -23.96
N TYR A 20 -2.43 50.34 -23.09
CA TYR A 20 -3.12 51.40 -22.33
C TYR A 20 -2.16 52.18 -21.42
N VAL A 21 -1.31 51.49 -20.65
CA VAL A 21 -0.32 52.13 -19.76
C VAL A 21 0.71 52.96 -20.54
N ARG A 22 1.06 52.55 -21.76
CA ARG A 22 1.96 53.29 -22.66
C ARG A 22 1.29 54.48 -23.36
N GLY A 23 -0.02 54.68 -23.18
CA GLY A 23 -0.77 55.76 -23.83
C GLY A 23 -1.08 55.51 -25.31
N GLU A 24 -0.94 54.28 -25.78
CA GLU A 24 -1.22 53.86 -27.16
C GLU A 24 -2.72 53.51 -27.35
N ASP A 25 -3.17 53.35 -28.60
CA ASP A 25 -4.54 52.90 -28.89
C ASP A 25 -4.71 51.39 -28.63
N TYR A 26 -4.99 51.06 -27.38
CA TYR A 26 -5.27 49.71 -26.92
C TYR A 26 -6.56 49.10 -27.54
N VAL A 27 -7.43 49.91 -28.18
CA VAL A 27 -8.61 49.41 -28.91
C VAL A 27 -8.19 48.85 -30.27
N ASP A 28 -7.19 49.44 -30.92
CA ASP A 28 -6.60 48.91 -32.15
C ASP A 28 -5.83 47.61 -31.87
N VAL A 29 -5.08 47.53 -30.76
CA VAL A 29 -4.45 46.28 -30.30
C VAL A 29 -5.52 45.19 -30.09
N ALA A 30 -6.65 45.53 -29.46
CA ALA A 30 -7.75 44.58 -29.28
C ALA A 30 -8.44 44.19 -30.60
N ARG A 31 -8.51 45.10 -31.59
CA ARG A 31 -9.06 44.81 -32.92
C ARG A 31 -8.20 43.77 -33.64
N LEU A 32 -6.87 43.89 -33.58
CA LEU A 32 -5.92 42.92 -34.13
C LEU A 32 -6.04 41.54 -33.45
N LEU A 33 -6.33 41.53 -32.14
CA LEU A 33 -6.55 40.32 -31.35
C LEU A 33 -8.00 39.79 -31.46
N ASN A 34 -8.85 40.42 -32.27
CA ASN A 34 -10.26 40.08 -32.47
C ASN A 34 -11.08 40.06 -31.15
N ILE A 35 -10.75 40.96 -30.23
CA ILE A 35 -11.44 41.12 -28.94
C ILE A 35 -12.45 42.26 -29.05
N LYS A 36 -13.68 42.00 -28.62
CA LYS A 36 -14.75 43.01 -28.66
C LYS A 36 -14.38 44.23 -27.83
N ARG A 37 -14.61 45.44 -28.38
CA ARG A 37 -14.37 46.73 -27.72
C ARG A 37 -14.94 46.82 -26.29
N THR A 38 -16.14 46.31 -26.06
CA THR A 38 -16.76 46.28 -24.72
C THR A 38 -15.98 45.40 -23.74
N THR A 39 -15.41 44.30 -24.21
CA THR A 39 -14.54 43.43 -23.41
C THR A 39 -13.18 44.08 -23.17
N THR A 40 -12.59 44.74 -24.16
CA THR A 40 -11.36 45.52 -24.06
C THR A 40 -11.45 46.58 -22.96
N TYR A 41 -12.49 47.41 -23.00
CA TYR A 41 -12.73 48.42 -21.97
C TYR A 41 -12.85 47.82 -20.56
N ASN A 42 -13.59 46.72 -20.45
CA ASN A 42 -13.78 46.00 -19.20
C ASN A 42 -12.52 45.27 -18.68
N ILE A 43 -11.51 45.07 -19.53
CA ILE A 43 -10.18 44.55 -19.14
C ILE A 43 -9.37 45.69 -18.54
N VAL A 44 -9.24 46.80 -19.27
CA VAL A 44 -8.49 48.00 -18.83
C VAL A 44 -9.05 48.54 -17.52
N LYS A 45 -10.36 48.83 -17.48
CA LYS A 45 -11.04 49.39 -16.30
C LYS A 45 -10.81 48.53 -15.04
N ARG A 46 -10.80 47.21 -15.19
CA ARG A 46 -10.56 46.30 -14.06
C ARG A 46 -9.10 46.25 -13.65
N ALA A 47 -8.19 46.21 -14.62
CA ALA A 47 -6.76 46.22 -14.36
C ALA A 47 -6.35 47.52 -13.65
N GLU A 48 -6.90 48.67 -14.03
CA GLU A 48 -6.72 49.92 -13.29
C GLU A 48 -7.22 49.83 -11.83
N GLN A 49 -8.42 49.28 -11.62
CA GLN A 49 -9.00 49.09 -10.28
C GLN A 49 -8.23 48.08 -9.42
N SER A 50 -7.49 47.17 -10.03
CA SER A 50 -6.70 46.13 -9.37
C SER A 50 -5.19 46.39 -9.45
N HIS A 51 -4.76 47.65 -9.59
CA HIS A 51 -3.34 48.05 -9.65
C HIS A 51 -2.50 47.22 -10.65
N GLY A 52 -3.05 46.94 -11.83
CA GLY A 52 -2.40 46.22 -12.92
C GLY A 52 -2.56 44.70 -12.91
N GLN A 53 -3.34 44.13 -11.99
CA GLN A 53 -3.59 42.69 -11.97
C GLN A 53 -4.52 42.25 -13.11
N ILE A 54 -3.98 41.52 -14.09
CA ILE A 54 -4.70 41.03 -15.29
C ILE A 54 -5.52 39.77 -15.01
N GLU A 55 -5.04 38.94 -14.09
CA GLU A 55 -5.70 37.70 -13.73
C GLU A 55 -6.87 37.96 -12.79
N ARG A 56 -7.96 37.24 -13.03
CA ARG A 56 -9.10 37.29 -12.12
C ARG A 56 -8.73 36.54 -10.85
N PRO A 57 -8.91 37.12 -9.65
CA PRO A 57 -8.94 36.31 -8.45
C PRO A 57 -10.00 35.23 -8.63
N ARG A 58 -9.70 34.02 -8.13
CA ARG A 58 -10.69 32.94 -8.13
C ARG A 58 -11.97 33.48 -7.48
N GLY A 59 -13.10 33.27 -8.15
CA GLY A 59 -14.40 33.61 -7.57
C GLY A 59 -14.54 32.97 -6.20
N ALA A 60 -15.30 33.61 -5.32
CA ALA A 60 -15.53 33.11 -3.97
C ALA A 60 -15.91 31.62 -3.99
N HIS A 61 -15.41 30.87 -3.00
CA HIS A 61 -15.80 29.48 -2.82
C HIS A 61 -17.32 29.42 -2.78
N ARG A 62 -17.95 28.63 -3.69
CA ARG A 62 -19.37 28.28 -3.55
C ARG A 62 -19.59 27.81 -2.11
N HIS A 63 -20.64 28.28 -1.44
CA HIS A 63 -21.00 27.88 -0.08
C HIS A 63 -20.82 26.36 0.07
N ALA A 64 -19.71 25.95 0.70
CA ALA A 64 -19.39 24.55 0.82
C ALA A 64 -20.40 24.00 1.82
N LYS A 65 -21.32 23.15 1.36
CA LYS A 65 -22.20 22.35 2.25
C LYS A 65 -21.39 21.46 3.20
N VAL A 66 -20.09 21.34 2.97
CA VAL A 66 -19.14 20.57 3.75
C VAL A 66 -18.48 21.49 4.77
N THR A 67 -18.81 21.29 6.03
CA THR A 67 -18.18 21.97 7.17
C THR A 67 -16.95 21.19 7.66
N ASP A 68 -16.10 21.83 8.47
CA ASP A 68 -14.95 21.16 9.08
C ASP A 68 -15.37 20.06 10.06
N ALA A 69 -16.50 20.24 10.74
CA ALA A 69 -17.11 19.20 11.57
C ALA A 69 -17.43 17.93 10.76
N MET A 70 -17.97 18.09 9.53
CA MET A 70 -18.24 16.95 8.66
C MET A 70 -16.96 16.25 8.22
N ARG A 71 -15.89 17.01 7.94
CA ARG A 71 -14.57 16.43 7.61
C ARG A 71 -13.99 15.66 8.78
N ALA A 72 -14.10 16.20 10.00
CA ALA A 72 -13.63 15.56 11.22
C ALA A 72 -14.36 14.25 11.49
N VAL A 73 -15.70 14.23 11.33
CA VAL A 73 -16.48 13.01 11.47
C VAL A 73 -16.14 11.98 10.41
N VAL A 74 -16.02 12.39 9.13
CA VAL A 74 -15.59 11.46 8.06
C VAL A 74 -14.23 10.84 8.38
N ARG A 75 -13.28 11.63 8.90
CA ARG A 75 -11.96 11.12 9.33
C ARG A 75 -12.10 10.09 10.46
N ALA A 76 -12.82 10.43 11.54
CA ALA A 76 -13.00 9.54 12.68
C ALA A 76 -13.66 8.21 12.28
N VAL A 77 -14.68 8.26 11.43
CA VAL A 77 -15.35 7.05 10.94
C VAL A 77 -14.40 6.14 10.15
N VAL A 78 -13.48 6.71 9.36
CA VAL A 78 -12.48 5.91 8.62
C VAL A 78 -11.45 5.29 9.56
N GLU A 79 -11.06 5.99 10.64
CA GLU A 79 -10.12 5.47 11.64
C GLU A 79 -10.74 4.33 12.47
N GLU A 80 -12.02 4.47 12.85
CA GLU A 80 -12.76 3.45 13.59
C GLU A 80 -13.16 2.25 12.72
N HIS A 81 -13.53 2.51 11.46
CA HIS A 81 -14.07 1.53 10.53
C HIS A 81 -13.42 1.65 9.14
N PRO A 82 -12.16 1.20 8.98
CA PRO A 82 -11.41 1.33 7.72
C PRO A 82 -12.01 0.51 6.57
N ASP A 83 -12.91 -0.43 6.86
CA ASP A 83 -13.60 -1.30 5.91
C ASP A 83 -14.90 -0.68 5.35
N PHE A 84 -15.33 0.47 5.87
CA PHE A 84 -16.59 1.07 5.46
C PHE A 84 -16.58 1.59 4.03
N THR A 85 -17.63 1.22 3.30
CA THR A 85 -17.94 1.83 2.01
C THR A 85 -18.33 3.31 2.18
N ILE A 86 -18.18 4.11 1.12
CA ILE A 86 -18.64 5.52 1.09
C ILE A 86 -20.12 5.65 1.51
N ARG A 87 -20.95 4.64 1.20
CA ARG A 87 -22.35 4.59 1.62
C ARG A 87 -22.50 4.46 3.14
N ASN A 88 -21.68 3.63 3.78
CA ASN A 88 -21.70 3.45 5.23
C ASN A 88 -21.14 4.68 5.93
N ILE A 89 -20.05 5.27 5.40
CA ILE A 89 -19.53 6.56 5.89
C ILE A 89 -20.61 7.65 5.85
N ASN A 90 -21.39 7.73 4.75
CA ASN A 90 -22.50 8.70 4.65
C ASN A 90 -23.57 8.46 5.72
N ARG A 91 -23.91 7.19 5.96
CA ARG A 91 -24.89 6.82 6.99
C ARG A 91 -24.42 7.25 8.36
N GLU A 92 -23.17 6.96 8.69
CA GLU A 92 -22.58 7.30 9.99
C GLU A 92 -22.45 8.81 10.19
N LEU A 93 -22.07 9.53 9.14
CA LEU A 93 -22.05 10.99 9.14
C LEU A 93 -23.44 11.58 9.45
N ARG A 94 -24.50 11.02 8.88
CA ARG A 94 -25.90 11.46 9.16
C ARG A 94 -26.33 11.14 10.58
N THR A 95 -25.89 10.01 11.13
CA THR A 95 -26.17 9.63 12.52
C THR A 95 -25.48 10.60 13.49
N ARG A 96 -24.17 10.84 13.30
CA ARG A 96 -23.36 11.67 14.21
C ARG A 96 -23.64 13.17 14.06
N LEU A 97 -24.01 13.63 12.86
CA LEU A 97 -24.33 15.03 12.57
C LEU A 97 -25.74 15.17 11.97
N SER A 98 -26.76 14.80 12.73
CA SER A 98 -28.16 14.80 12.30
C SER A 98 -28.70 16.19 11.89
N GLN A 99 -28.13 17.25 12.44
CA GLN A 99 -28.50 18.65 12.13
C GLN A 99 -27.77 19.22 10.90
N SER A 100 -26.81 18.49 10.33
CA SER A 100 -26.05 18.94 9.16
C SER A 100 -26.77 18.61 7.85
N PRO A 101 -26.59 19.41 6.79
CA PRO A 101 -27.21 19.16 5.50
C PRO A 101 -26.74 17.82 4.92
N ALA A 102 -27.68 17.05 4.36
CA ALA A 102 -27.35 15.81 3.69
C ALA A 102 -26.45 16.04 2.48
N ILE A 103 -25.35 15.28 2.39
CA ILE A 103 -24.41 15.31 1.27
C ILE A 103 -24.44 14.00 0.47
N SER A 104 -24.05 14.10 -0.80
CA SER A 104 -23.98 12.95 -1.71
C SER A 104 -22.75 12.08 -1.43
N GLN A 105 -22.77 10.84 -1.91
CA GLN A 105 -21.60 9.96 -1.84
C GLN A 105 -20.41 10.54 -2.62
N THR A 106 -20.64 11.21 -3.74
CA THR A 106 -19.58 11.90 -4.50
C THR A 106 -18.93 13.01 -3.69
N THR A 107 -19.70 13.75 -2.88
CA THR A 107 -19.14 14.76 -1.98
C THR A 107 -18.26 14.13 -0.91
N ILE A 108 -18.67 12.98 -0.34
CA ILE A 108 -17.83 12.25 0.62
C ILE A 108 -16.55 11.74 -0.05
N SER A 109 -16.62 11.24 -1.29
CA SER A 109 -15.42 10.90 -2.07
C SER A 109 -14.46 12.09 -2.15
N GLY A 110 -14.97 13.28 -2.49
CA GLY A 110 -14.15 14.50 -2.54
C GLY A 110 -13.61 14.94 -1.17
N ILE A 111 -14.32 14.67 -0.09
CA ILE A 111 -13.81 14.87 1.29
C ILE A 111 -12.64 13.93 1.54
N LEU A 112 -12.80 12.63 1.26
CA LEU A 112 -11.75 11.62 1.43
C LEU A 112 -10.52 11.94 0.58
N ASP A 113 -10.71 12.32 -0.68
CA ASP A 113 -9.64 12.76 -1.59
C ASP A 113 -8.90 13.97 -1.00
N GLY A 114 -9.65 14.97 -0.50
CA GLY A 114 -9.06 16.16 0.15
C GLY A 114 -8.39 15.87 1.50
N LEU A 115 -8.75 14.78 2.16
CA LEU A 115 -8.09 14.26 3.36
C LEU A 115 -6.91 13.32 3.03
N LEU A 116 -6.61 13.10 1.74
CA LEU A 116 -5.59 12.17 1.26
C LEU A 116 -5.85 10.72 1.69
N VAL A 117 -7.12 10.35 1.87
CA VAL A 117 -7.54 8.99 2.17
C VAL A 117 -7.73 8.22 0.87
N THR A 118 -6.93 7.19 0.68
CA THR A 118 -6.98 6.31 -0.50
C THR A 118 -7.46 4.92 -0.13
N THR A 119 -8.17 4.23 -1.04
CA THR A 119 -8.51 2.82 -0.84
C THR A 119 -7.24 1.96 -0.83
N LYS A 120 -7.06 1.18 0.24
CA LYS A 120 -5.98 0.20 0.38
C LYS A 120 -6.58 -1.20 0.55
N LYS A 121 -5.78 -2.23 0.31
CA LYS A 121 -6.16 -3.61 0.66
C LYS A 121 -6.19 -3.70 2.19
N LEU A 122 -7.29 -4.17 2.75
CA LEU A 122 -7.37 -4.48 4.18
C LEU A 122 -6.45 -5.66 4.51
N GLU A 123 -5.79 -5.56 5.65
CA GLU A 123 -4.99 -6.64 6.21
C GLU A 123 -5.67 -7.12 7.49
N ASP A 124 -6.07 -8.39 7.50
CA ASP A 124 -6.63 -9.03 8.68
C ASP A 124 -5.47 -9.35 9.64
N ALA A 125 -5.34 -8.57 10.71
CA ALA A 125 -4.39 -8.85 11.77
C ALA A 125 -5.05 -9.78 12.80
N PRO A 126 -4.62 -11.05 12.96
CA PRO A 126 -5.19 -11.94 13.97
C PRO A 126 -4.91 -11.37 15.36
N ALA A 127 -5.95 -11.18 16.16
CA ALA A 127 -5.83 -10.57 17.50
C ALA A 127 -4.79 -11.27 18.38
N GLU A 128 -4.72 -12.61 18.30
CA GLU A 128 -3.76 -13.43 19.07
C GLU A 128 -2.30 -13.20 18.66
N ARG A 129 -2.04 -12.98 17.35
CA ARG A 129 -0.68 -12.83 16.79
C ARG A 129 0.03 -11.57 17.30
N ASN A 130 -0.74 -10.58 17.76
CA ASN A 130 -0.28 -9.31 18.31
C ASN A 130 -0.63 -9.13 19.79
N SER A 131 -0.99 -10.22 20.49
CA SER A 131 -1.10 -10.19 21.95
C SER A 131 0.21 -9.75 22.60
N ASP A 132 0.14 -9.09 23.75
CA ASP A 132 1.34 -8.62 24.45
C ASP A 132 2.26 -9.77 24.82
N ARG A 133 1.69 -10.95 25.14
CA ARG A 133 2.45 -12.19 25.34
C ARG A 133 3.27 -12.57 24.10
N THR A 134 2.67 -12.61 22.91
CA THR A 134 3.39 -12.97 21.68
C THR A 134 4.44 -11.93 21.32
N LYS A 135 4.17 -10.64 21.56
CA LYS A 135 5.16 -9.57 21.36
C LYS A 135 6.36 -9.74 22.29
N GLN A 136 6.13 -10.01 23.57
CA GLN A 136 7.19 -10.27 24.55
C GLN A 136 8.02 -11.50 24.17
N GLN A 137 7.38 -12.59 23.74
CA GLN A 137 8.07 -13.80 23.26
C GLN A 137 8.96 -13.51 22.03
N ARG A 138 8.45 -12.75 21.05
CA ARG A 138 9.25 -12.34 19.88
C ARG A 138 10.42 -11.44 20.27
N HIS A 139 10.21 -10.51 21.20
CA HIS A 139 11.27 -9.63 21.70
C HIS A 139 12.38 -10.44 22.39
N ALA A 140 12.01 -11.36 23.29
CA ALA A 140 12.96 -12.22 23.98
C ALA A 140 13.75 -13.09 22.99
N TYR A 141 13.06 -13.70 22.01
CA TYR A 141 13.70 -14.50 20.97
C TYR A 141 14.66 -13.68 20.09
N ALA A 142 14.25 -12.49 19.64
CA ALA A 142 15.11 -11.62 18.86
C ALA A 142 16.35 -11.16 19.65
N THR A 143 16.17 -10.87 20.94
CA THR A 143 17.28 -10.49 21.83
C THR A 143 18.27 -11.65 21.97
N TRP A 144 17.78 -12.87 22.25
CA TRP A 144 18.60 -14.07 22.29
C TRP A 144 19.35 -14.30 20.97
N LEU A 145 18.65 -14.26 19.84
CA LEU A 145 19.25 -14.48 18.52
C LEU A 145 20.39 -13.47 18.28
N MET A 146 20.18 -12.18 18.60
CA MET A 146 21.21 -11.15 18.44
C MET A 146 22.47 -11.37 19.30
N HIS A 147 22.32 -11.94 20.50
CA HIS A 147 23.46 -12.26 21.37
C HIS A 147 24.28 -13.44 20.85
N GLU A 148 23.63 -14.47 20.32
CA GLU A 148 24.26 -15.71 19.88
C GLU A 148 24.99 -15.62 18.51
N VAL A 149 24.65 -14.63 17.67
CA VAL A 149 25.26 -14.43 16.32
C VAL A 149 26.79 -14.27 16.38
N GLN A 150 27.35 -13.88 17.53
CA GLN A 150 28.79 -13.65 17.65
C GLN A 150 29.64 -14.93 17.62
N GLU A 151 29.11 -16.06 18.12
CA GLU A 151 29.87 -17.31 18.30
C GLU A 151 29.27 -18.50 17.54
N THR A 152 28.06 -18.34 17.00
CA THR A 152 27.31 -19.41 16.36
C THR A 152 26.84 -19.01 14.98
N GLU A 153 27.12 -19.86 13.99
CA GLU A 153 26.59 -19.71 12.64
C GLU A 153 25.11 -20.13 12.61
N PHE A 154 24.25 -19.33 11.97
CA PHE A 154 22.83 -19.64 11.87
C PHE A 154 22.46 -20.14 10.49
N ILE A 155 21.83 -21.31 10.46
CA ILE A 155 21.30 -21.91 9.25
C ILE A 155 19.78 -21.82 9.30
N PHE A 156 19.24 -20.88 8.54
CA PHE A 156 17.80 -20.69 8.39
C PHE A 156 17.24 -21.71 7.43
N ILE A 157 16.21 -22.43 7.86
CA ILE A 157 15.48 -23.37 7.01
C ILE A 157 14.04 -22.91 6.93
N ASP A 158 13.56 -22.79 5.70
CA ASP A 158 12.19 -22.39 5.41
C ASP A 158 11.69 -23.09 4.13
N GLU A 159 10.36 -23.15 4.00
CA GLU A 159 9.68 -23.75 2.87
C GLU A 159 8.88 -22.72 2.07
N ALA A 160 8.97 -22.83 0.74
CA ALA A 160 8.16 -22.07 -0.18
C ALA A 160 7.32 -23.01 -1.06
N GLY A 161 6.00 -22.84 -1.01
CA GLY A 161 5.08 -23.52 -1.93
C GLY A 161 5.15 -22.91 -3.33
N ILE A 162 5.56 -23.69 -4.31
CA ILE A 162 5.53 -23.33 -5.73
C ILE A 162 4.26 -23.89 -6.36
N ASN A 163 3.35 -22.99 -6.71
CA ASN A 163 2.20 -23.32 -7.54
C ASN A 163 2.59 -23.23 -9.02
N ILE A 164 2.94 -24.37 -9.62
CA ILE A 164 3.26 -24.43 -11.06
C ILE A 164 2.04 -24.18 -11.95
N TRP A 165 0.83 -24.25 -11.41
CA TRP A 165 -0.42 -23.89 -12.10
C TRP A 165 -0.67 -22.38 -12.05
N THR A 166 0.29 -21.58 -12.53
CA THR A 166 0.09 -20.14 -12.69
C THR A 166 -0.75 -19.87 -13.94
N LYS A 167 -1.74 -18.99 -13.81
CA LYS A 167 -2.60 -18.61 -14.92
C LYS A 167 -2.85 -17.11 -14.89
N ARG A 168 -2.84 -16.45 -16.06
CA ARG A 168 -3.28 -15.05 -16.14
C ARG A 168 -4.69 -14.91 -15.58
N THR A 169 -4.89 -13.99 -14.64
CA THR A 169 -6.17 -13.73 -13.96
C THR A 169 -7.02 -12.68 -14.69
N ARG A 170 -6.43 -11.97 -15.65
CA ARG A 170 -7.09 -10.94 -16.46
C ARG A 170 -6.95 -11.23 -17.95
N GLY A 171 -8.02 -10.97 -18.68
CA GLY A 171 -8.11 -11.04 -20.13
C GLY A 171 -9.00 -9.92 -20.65
N ARG A 172 -9.17 -9.81 -21.97
CA ARG A 172 -10.02 -8.80 -22.61
C ARG A 172 -11.23 -9.48 -23.24
N ALA A 173 -12.39 -8.82 -23.15
CA ALA A 173 -13.63 -9.20 -23.82
C ALA A 173 -14.43 -7.92 -24.15
N MET A 174 -15.38 -8.03 -25.06
CA MET A 174 -16.31 -6.95 -25.39
C MET A 174 -17.10 -6.50 -24.14
N ARG A 175 -17.49 -5.22 -24.09
CA ARG A 175 -18.31 -4.68 -22.99
C ARG A 175 -19.61 -5.50 -22.86
N GLY A 176 -19.93 -5.90 -21.63
CA GLY A 176 -21.08 -6.78 -21.35
C GLY A 176 -20.83 -8.28 -21.58
N ARG A 177 -19.61 -8.68 -22.00
CA ARG A 177 -19.22 -10.09 -22.14
C ARG A 177 -18.15 -10.48 -21.12
N ARG A 178 -18.13 -11.76 -20.73
CA ARG A 178 -17.10 -12.34 -19.87
C ARG A 178 -15.90 -12.75 -20.71
N ALA A 179 -14.68 -12.44 -20.24
CA ALA A 179 -13.47 -13.05 -20.79
C ALA A 179 -13.36 -14.49 -20.28
N VAL A 180 -13.42 -15.47 -21.17
CA VAL A 180 -13.40 -16.90 -20.83
C VAL A 180 -12.15 -17.55 -21.44
N ARG A 181 -11.47 -18.37 -20.65
CA ARG A 181 -10.37 -19.24 -21.09
C ARG A 181 -10.76 -20.67 -20.79
N VAL A 182 -10.63 -21.56 -21.77
CA VAL A 182 -10.76 -23.00 -21.59
C VAL A 182 -9.47 -23.53 -20.95
N VAL A 183 -9.57 -24.30 -19.88
CA VAL A 183 -8.43 -24.92 -19.19
C VAL A 183 -8.72 -26.40 -18.98
N GLN A 184 -7.68 -27.23 -18.93
CA GLN A 184 -7.82 -28.62 -18.51
C GLN A 184 -8.20 -28.68 -17.01
N GLY A 185 -9.04 -29.63 -16.62
CA GLY A 185 -9.60 -29.71 -15.26
C GLY A 185 -8.64 -30.20 -14.18
N ARG A 186 -7.45 -30.69 -14.56
CA ARG A 186 -6.44 -31.17 -13.61
C ARG A 186 -5.61 -30.01 -13.10
N ARG A 187 -5.51 -29.85 -11.78
CA ARG A 187 -4.53 -28.94 -11.15
C ARG A 187 -3.17 -29.64 -11.19
N GLY A 188 -2.11 -28.91 -11.55
CA GLY A 188 -0.74 -29.44 -11.42
C GLY A 188 -0.39 -29.72 -9.95
N PRO A 189 0.60 -30.59 -9.67
CA PRO A 189 1.07 -30.84 -8.30
C PRO A 189 1.53 -29.54 -7.64
N ASN A 190 1.31 -29.44 -6.33
CA ASN A 190 1.98 -28.41 -5.52
C ASN A 190 3.41 -28.88 -5.27
N LEU A 191 4.39 -28.05 -5.61
CA LEU A 191 5.79 -28.31 -5.27
C LEU A 191 6.12 -27.55 -3.99
N THR A 192 6.85 -28.20 -3.09
CA THR A 192 7.44 -27.57 -1.92
C THR A 192 8.93 -27.44 -2.16
N MET A 193 9.41 -26.21 -2.12
CA MET A 193 10.83 -25.88 -2.16
C MET A 193 11.32 -25.65 -0.75
N THR A 194 12.27 -26.45 -0.29
CA THR A 194 12.89 -26.30 1.03
C THR A 194 14.32 -25.84 0.84
N PHE A 195 14.74 -24.83 1.58
CA PHE A 195 16.07 -24.26 1.45
C PHE A 195 16.73 -24.08 2.81
N ALA A 196 18.03 -24.34 2.87
CA ALA A 196 18.89 -24.08 4.02
C ALA A 196 19.86 -22.97 3.66
N VAL A 197 19.82 -21.87 4.39
CA VAL A 197 20.64 -20.67 4.13
C VAL A 197 21.40 -20.29 5.39
N SER A 198 22.71 -20.26 5.29
CA SER A 198 23.61 -19.74 6.33
C SER A 198 23.70 -18.22 6.28
N ASN A 199 23.75 -17.57 7.45
CA ASN A 199 24.07 -16.15 7.56
C ASN A 199 25.51 -15.79 7.13
N VAL A 200 26.41 -16.77 7.08
CA VAL A 200 27.83 -16.60 6.71
C VAL A 200 28.09 -17.13 5.30
N GLY A 201 27.65 -18.34 5.01
CA GLY A 201 27.93 -19.07 3.77
C GLY A 201 26.87 -18.91 2.66
N GLY A 202 25.72 -18.31 2.94
CA GLY A 202 24.62 -18.20 1.99
C GLY A 202 23.87 -19.52 1.78
N LEU A 203 23.37 -19.78 0.57
CA LEU A 203 22.58 -20.99 0.27
C LEU A 203 23.45 -22.25 0.38
N ILE A 204 23.09 -23.14 1.30
CA ILE A 204 23.76 -24.42 1.53
C ILE A 204 23.13 -25.52 0.66
N TYR A 205 21.80 -25.67 0.76
CA TYR A 205 21.08 -26.75 0.09
C TYR A 205 19.66 -26.32 -0.26
N LEU A 206 19.16 -26.84 -1.38
CA LEU A 206 17.80 -26.62 -1.86
C LEU A 206 17.26 -27.93 -2.39
N GLU A 207 16.05 -28.28 -1.98
CA GLU A 207 15.33 -29.46 -2.44
C GLU A 207 13.93 -29.10 -2.92
N LEU A 208 13.50 -29.74 -4.01
CA LEU A 208 12.15 -29.64 -4.55
C LEU A 208 11.44 -30.97 -4.35
N THR A 209 10.33 -30.96 -3.62
CA THR A 209 9.51 -32.15 -3.39
C THR A 209 8.08 -31.94 -3.86
N GLU A 210 7.43 -33.02 -4.33
CA GLU A 210 6.01 -33.00 -4.63
C GLU A 210 5.18 -33.19 -3.36
N GLY A 211 4.15 -32.36 -3.21
CA GLY A 211 3.26 -32.37 -2.04
C GLY A 211 3.79 -31.50 -0.90
N GLY A 212 3.22 -31.69 0.29
CA GLY A 212 3.60 -30.92 1.49
C GLY A 212 4.84 -31.49 2.20
N MET A 213 5.42 -30.67 3.07
CA MET A 213 6.48 -31.09 3.98
C MET A 213 5.91 -32.02 5.07
N THR A 214 6.60 -33.13 5.31
CA THR A 214 6.31 -34.07 6.41
C THR A 214 7.51 -34.12 7.35
N GLY A 215 7.32 -34.58 8.58
CA GLY A 215 8.44 -34.70 9.53
C GLY A 215 9.58 -35.56 9.01
N GLN A 216 9.26 -36.73 8.43
CA GLN A 216 10.28 -37.60 7.83
C GLN A 216 11.08 -36.90 6.71
N ARG A 217 10.40 -36.19 5.80
CA ARG A 217 11.06 -35.45 4.72
C ARG A 217 11.95 -34.33 5.27
N PHE A 218 11.49 -33.66 6.32
CA PHE A 218 12.27 -32.63 6.99
C PHE A 218 13.53 -33.21 7.65
N ASP A 219 13.42 -34.34 8.32
CA ASP A 219 14.54 -35.04 8.95
C ASP A 219 15.58 -35.49 7.90
N GLU A 220 15.12 -36.01 6.77
CA GLU A 220 15.97 -36.36 5.61
C GLU A 220 16.68 -35.13 5.01
N PHE A 221 15.97 -34.00 4.94
CA PHE A 221 16.53 -32.72 4.49
C PHE A 221 17.63 -32.22 5.44
N ILE A 222 17.37 -32.18 6.76
CA ILE A 222 18.36 -31.82 7.79
C ILE A 222 19.58 -32.72 7.70
N GLY A 223 19.36 -34.04 7.59
CA GLY A 223 20.45 -34.99 7.43
C GLY A 223 21.30 -34.73 6.19
N THR A 224 20.69 -34.27 5.10
CA THR A 224 21.41 -33.87 3.87
C THR A 224 22.23 -32.60 4.09
N VAL A 225 21.67 -31.60 4.77
CA VAL A 225 22.40 -30.37 5.12
C VAL A 225 23.63 -30.68 5.98
N CYS A 226 23.48 -31.51 7.02
CA CYS A 226 24.58 -31.92 7.89
C CYS A 226 25.69 -32.69 7.15
N ARG A 227 25.36 -33.40 6.07
CA ARG A 227 26.33 -34.11 5.22
C ARG A 227 27.06 -33.19 4.24
N LEU A 228 26.38 -32.16 3.75
CA LEU A 228 26.92 -31.25 2.74
C LEU A 228 27.67 -30.06 3.34
N TYR A 229 27.41 -29.74 4.61
CA TYR A 229 27.92 -28.55 5.26
C TYR A 229 28.57 -28.88 6.60
N HIS A 230 29.76 -28.33 6.84
CA HIS A 230 30.59 -28.65 8.00
C HIS A 230 31.10 -27.38 8.69
N PRO A 231 30.21 -26.61 9.34
CA PRO A 231 30.58 -25.43 10.11
C PRO A 231 31.29 -25.84 11.41
N LEU A 232 32.05 -24.92 12.00
CA LEU A 232 32.69 -25.15 13.31
C LEU A 232 31.65 -25.31 14.42
N ASN A 233 30.65 -24.42 14.40
CA ASN A 233 29.52 -24.41 15.33
C ASN A 233 28.33 -23.76 14.61
N ALA A 234 27.24 -24.51 14.42
CA ALA A 234 26.05 -24.01 13.78
C ALA A 234 24.75 -24.39 14.49
N CYS A 235 23.76 -23.55 14.26
CA CYS A 235 22.45 -23.62 14.88
C CYS A 235 21.38 -23.48 13.80
N PHE A 236 20.50 -24.48 13.71
CA PHE A 236 19.37 -24.45 12.78
C PHE A 236 18.27 -23.54 13.30
N VAL A 237 17.81 -22.60 12.48
CA VAL A 237 16.67 -21.74 12.80
C VAL A 237 15.49 -22.19 11.96
N ILE A 238 14.47 -22.74 12.62
CA ILE A 238 13.29 -23.35 12.02
C ILE A 238 12.03 -22.77 12.65
N ASP A 239 10.94 -22.69 11.88
CA ASP A 239 9.65 -22.31 12.44
C ASP A 239 9.04 -23.49 13.25
N ASN A 240 8.00 -23.20 14.05
CA ASN A 240 7.34 -24.20 14.88
C ASN A 240 6.20 -24.92 14.15
N ALA A 241 6.38 -25.25 12.87
CA ALA A 241 5.42 -26.03 12.11
C ALA A 241 5.31 -27.46 12.65
N PRO A 242 4.14 -28.13 12.54
CA PRO A 242 3.97 -29.50 13.02
C PRO A 242 4.98 -30.51 12.43
N ALA A 243 5.45 -30.28 11.20
CA ALA A 243 6.46 -31.13 10.56
C ALA A 243 7.83 -31.04 11.27
N HIS A 244 8.16 -29.91 11.90
CA HIS A 244 9.49 -29.65 12.45
C HIS A 244 9.64 -30.11 13.90
N ARG A 245 8.55 -30.54 14.55
CA ARG A 245 8.54 -30.88 15.98
C ARG A 245 9.54 -31.98 16.37
N GLN A 246 9.82 -32.91 15.46
CA GLN A 246 10.75 -34.01 15.72
C GLN A 246 12.21 -33.62 15.48
N ALA A 247 12.47 -32.52 14.78
CA ALA A 247 13.83 -32.08 14.44
C ALA A 247 14.71 -31.86 15.68
N VAL A 248 14.09 -31.46 16.80
CA VAL A 248 14.76 -31.22 18.09
C VAL A 248 15.35 -32.51 18.68
N ASN A 249 14.80 -33.67 18.33
CA ASN A 249 15.23 -34.97 18.83
C ASN A 249 16.15 -35.70 17.84
N LEU A 250 16.55 -35.07 16.74
CA LEU A 250 17.41 -35.70 15.76
C LEU A 250 18.82 -35.91 16.32
N PRO A 251 19.46 -37.07 16.03
CA PRO A 251 20.85 -37.30 16.36
C PRO A 251 21.74 -36.48 15.41
N LEU A 252 21.95 -35.22 15.76
CA LEU A 252 22.78 -34.29 14.99
C LEU A 252 24.26 -34.47 15.30
N PRO A 253 25.17 -34.18 14.34
CA PRO A 253 26.59 -34.08 14.64
C PRO A 253 26.86 -33.01 15.70
N GLN A 254 27.94 -33.17 16.49
CA GLN A 254 28.22 -32.33 17.67
C GLN A 254 28.34 -30.83 17.37
N ASN A 255 28.70 -30.46 16.14
CA ASN A 255 28.83 -29.08 15.68
C ASN A 255 27.49 -28.45 15.25
N PHE A 256 26.37 -29.18 15.31
CA PHE A 256 25.04 -28.69 15.00
C PHE A 256 24.13 -28.73 16.23
N SER A 257 23.29 -27.71 16.34
CA SER A 257 22.23 -27.62 17.34
C SER A 257 20.92 -27.13 16.73
N VAL A 258 19.80 -27.44 17.38
CA VAL A 258 18.49 -26.86 17.08
C VAL A 258 18.04 -26.15 18.35
N PRO A 259 17.96 -24.81 18.36
CA PRO A 259 17.51 -24.06 19.51
C PRO A 259 16.00 -24.26 19.60
N TYR A 260 15.55 -24.89 20.68
CA TYR A 260 14.13 -24.79 21.01
C TYR A 260 13.92 -23.41 21.63
N ALA A 261 13.01 -22.61 21.07
CA ALA A 261 12.46 -21.46 21.79
C ALA A 261 11.56 -21.98 22.93
N THR A 262 12.15 -22.64 23.93
CA THR A 262 11.46 -23.00 25.16
C THR A 262 11.14 -21.69 25.81
N SER A 263 9.88 -21.48 26.16
CA SER A 263 9.42 -20.33 26.93
C SER A 263 10.01 -20.25 28.36
N HIS A 264 11.14 -20.89 28.64
CA HIS A 264 11.79 -20.95 29.94
C HIS A 264 13.31 -21.17 29.81
N HIS A 265 14.07 -20.12 29.50
CA HIS A 265 15.41 -19.97 30.05
C HIS A 265 15.31 -19.05 31.28
N THR A 266 14.82 -19.59 32.39
CA THR A 266 15.24 -19.07 33.69
C THR A 266 16.68 -19.51 33.89
N HIS A 267 17.62 -18.59 33.71
CA HIS A 267 18.95 -18.72 34.28
C HIS A 267 18.77 -19.02 35.76
N ARG A 268 19.11 -20.25 36.19
CA ARG A 268 19.53 -20.46 37.56
C ARG A 268 21.02 -20.21 37.59
N SER A 269 21.35 -19.16 38.35
CA SER A 269 22.64 -18.88 38.98
C SER A 269 23.35 -20.13 39.48
#